data_AF-S6SX90-F1
#
_entry.id   AF-S6SX90-F1
#
_cell.length_a   1.000
_cell.length_b   1.000
_cell.length_c   1.000
_cell.angle_alpha   90.00
_cell.angle_beta   90.00
_cell.angle_gamma   90.00
#
_symmetry.space_group_name_H-M   'P 1'
#
loop_
_entity.id
_entity.type
_entity.pdbx_description
1 polymer ?
#
loop_
_entity_poly.entity_id
_entity_poly.type
_entity_poly.pdbx_seq_one_letter_code
_entity_poly.pdbx_strand_id
1 'polypeptide(L)' 'LTFIRDRIAQQGQSPSLAEISEAFGFASRSVARKHIVALTEAGLIEVVAHQARGIRLLNTEPRPELLEIPVL' A
#
# COMPACT_ATOMS: atom_id res chain seq x y z
N LEU A 1 2.15 1.92 -6.68
CA LEU A 1 1.39 2.23 -5.44
C LEU A 1 -0.13 2.05 -5.59
N THR A 2 -0.69 2.21 -6.79
CA THR A 2 -2.14 2.08 -7.07
C THR A 2 -2.76 0.80 -6.50
N PHE A 3 -2.13 -0.37 -6.72
CA PHE A 3 -2.63 -1.65 -6.18
C PHE A 3 -2.83 -1.65 -4.65
N ILE A 4 -1.91 -1.07 -3.88
CA ILE A 4 -2.02 -1.01 -2.41
C ILE A 4 -3.16 -0.04 -2.02
N ARG A 5 -3.28 1.10 -2.70
CA ARG A 5 -4.37 2.07 -2.48
C ARG A 5 -5.73 1.44 -2.78
N ASP A 6 -5.87 0.76 -3.91
CA ASP A 6 -7.13 0.12 -4.32
C ASP A 6 -7.54 -0.99 -3.35
N ARG A 7 -6.58 -1.80 -2.89
CA ARG A 7 -6.83 -2.84 -1.89
C ARG A 7 -7.33 -2.27 -0.57
N ILE A 8 -6.71 -1.19 -0.10
CA ILE A 8 -7.15 -0.49 1.11
C ILE A 8 -8.55 0.12 0.89
N ALA A 9 -8.81 0.74 -0.26
CA ALA A 9 -10.11 1.35 -0.56
C ALA A 9 -11.24 0.32 -0.69
N GLN A 10 -10.97 -0.84 -1.29
CA GLN A 10 -11.97 -1.88 -1.54
C GLN A 10 -12.17 -2.82 -0.34
N GLN A 11 -11.11 -3.16 0.39
CA GLN A 11 -11.15 -4.20 1.44
C GLN A 11 -10.89 -3.65 2.85
N GLY A 12 -10.59 -2.35 2.99
CA GLY A 12 -10.33 -1.72 4.28
C GLY A 12 -8.99 -2.12 4.91
N GLN A 13 -8.16 -2.90 4.23
CA GLN A 13 -6.90 -3.41 4.76
C GLN A 13 -5.80 -3.44 3.68
N SER A 14 -4.54 -3.38 4.13
CA SER A 14 -3.40 -3.47 3.23
C SER A 14 -3.19 -4.92 2.74
N PRO A 15 -2.72 -5.11 1.49
CA PRO A 15 -2.40 -6.43 0.98
C PRO A 15 -1.11 -6.97 1.62
N SER A 16 -1.05 -8.28 1.78
CA SER A 16 0.12 -9.01 2.24
C SER A 16 1.14 -9.21 1.12
N LEU A 17 2.38 -9.56 1.49
CA LEU A 17 3.43 -9.90 0.53
C LEU A 17 3.04 -11.07 -0.40
N ALA A 18 2.23 -12.02 0.09
CA ALA A 18 1.72 -13.12 -0.72
C ALA A 18 0.72 -12.62 -1.76
N GLU A 19 -0.26 -11.82 -1.34
CA GLU A 19 -1.28 -11.23 -2.23
C GLU A 19 -0.64 -10.29 -3.27
N ILE A 20 0.41 -9.56 -2.90
CA ILE A 20 1.20 -8.75 -3.84
C ILE A 20 1.93 -9.66 -4.83
N SER A 21 2.59 -10.72 -4.35
CA SER A 21 3.27 -11.67 -5.24
C SER A 21 2.32 -12.30 -6.25
N GLU A 22 1.14 -12.70 -5.79
CA GLU A 22 0.11 -13.32 -6.63
C GLU A 22 -0.49 -12.33 -7.63
N ALA A 23 -0.86 -11.12 -7.18
CA ALA A 23 -1.46 -10.11 -8.04
C ALA A 23 -0.52 -9.59 -9.14
N PHE A 24 0.78 -9.52 -8.86
CA PHE A 24 1.78 -9.10 -9.85
C PHE A 24 2.44 -10.27 -10.59
N GLY A 25 2.08 -11.53 -10.27
CA GLY A 25 2.67 -12.71 -10.88
C GLY A 25 4.17 -12.87 -10.59
N PHE A 26 4.65 -12.39 -9.45
CA PHE A 26 6.06 -12.54 -9.08
C PHE A 26 6.40 -13.99 -8.80
N ALA A 27 7.56 -14.42 -9.28
CA ALA A 27 8.07 -15.79 -9.10
C ALA A 27 8.28 -16.19 -7.63
N SER A 28 8.38 -15.22 -6.71
CA SER A 28 8.43 -15.49 -5.28
C SER A 28 8.07 -14.29 -4.42
N ARG A 29 7.64 -14.58 -3.18
CA ARG A 29 7.40 -13.59 -2.11
C ARG A 29 8.62 -12.70 -1.83
N SER A 30 9.83 -13.21 -2.04
CA SER A 30 11.09 -12.47 -1.85
C SER A 30 11.23 -11.31 -2.82
N VAL A 31 10.72 -11.44 -4.05
CA VAL A 31 10.70 -10.36 -5.05
C VAL A 31 9.74 -9.27 -4.60
N ALA A 32 8.51 -9.64 -4.20
CA ALA A 32 7.56 -8.70 -3.61
C ALA A 32 8.17 -7.92 -2.44
N ARG A 33 8.88 -8.63 -1.53
CA ARG A 33 9.57 -8.02 -0.39
C ARG A 33 10.61 -6.99 -0.83
N LYS A 34 11.43 -7.27 -1.86
CA LYS A 34 12.41 -6.32 -2.39
C LYS A 34 11.74 -5.04 -2.88
N HIS A 35 10.63 -5.16 -3.62
CA HIS A 35 9.87 -4.00 -4.08
C HIS A 35 9.29 -3.19 -2.91
N ILE A 36 8.76 -3.87 -1.89
CA ILE A 36 8.25 -3.22 -0.69
C ILE A 36 9.36 -2.50 0.07
N VAL A 37 10.53 -3.12 0.25
CA VAL A 37 11.68 -2.47 0.89
C VAL A 37 12.11 -1.22 0.12
N ALA A 38 12.20 -1.30 -1.21
CA ALA A 38 12.55 -0.15 -2.04
C ALA A 38 11.52 1.00 -1.91
N LEU A 39 10.22 0.67 -1.80
CA LEU A 39 9.18 1.68 -1.56
C LEU A 39 9.25 2.27 -0.15
N THR A 40 9.67 1.49 0.85
CA THR A 40 9.91 1.97 2.22
C THR A 40 11.13 2.88 2.28
N GLU A 41 12.23 2.51 1.64
CA GLU A 41 13.45 3.33 1.51
C GLU A 41 13.18 4.63 0.75
N ALA A 42 12.28 4.58 -0.25
CA ALA A 42 11.80 5.76 -0.95
C ALA A 42 10.85 6.65 -0.10
N GLY A 43 10.54 6.27 1.14
CA GLY A 43 9.65 7.01 2.03
C GLY A 43 8.17 7.03 1.58
N LEU A 44 7.80 6.12 0.68
CA LEU A 44 6.44 6.09 0.11
C LEU A 44 5.48 5.29 0.99
N ILE A 45 6.01 4.27 1.66
CA ILE A 45 5.26 3.34 2.52
C ILE A 45 6.04 3.02 3.80
N GLU A 46 5.36 2.54 4.81
CA GLU A 46 5.92 1.96 6.02
C GLU A 46 5.43 0.53 6.16
N VAL A 47 6.27 -0.37 6.68
CA VAL A 47 5.89 -1.76 6.95
C VAL A 47 6.02 -2.01 8.44
N VAL A 48 4.90 -2.29 9.10
CA VAL A 48 4.90 -2.71 10.50
C VAL A 48 5.43 -4.14 10.60
N ALA A 49 6.55 -4.32 11.29
CA ALA A 49 7.14 -5.63 11.51
C ALA A 49 6.15 -6.56 12.25
N HIS A 50 6.20 -7.85 11.94
CA HIS A 50 5.33 -8.91 12.52
C HIS A 50 3.86 -8.87 12.11
N GLN A 51 3.46 -7.98 11.18
CA GLN A 51 2.12 -7.99 10.62
C GLN A 51 2.14 -8.36 9.14
N ALA A 52 1.42 -9.42 8.76
CA ALA A 52 1.28 -9.84 7.37
C ALA A 52 0.60 -8.76 6.50
N ARG A 53 -0.25 -7.92 7.11
CA ARG A 53 -1.00 -6.81 6.49
C ARG A 53 -0.65 -5.45 7.12
N GLY A 54 0.63 -5.25 7.42
CA GLY A 54 1.14 -4.05 8.10
C GLY A 54 1.61 -2.93 7.18
N ILE A 55 1.22 -2.88 5.90
CA ILE A 55 1.70 -1.85 4.97
C ILE A 55 0.86 -0.58 5.15
N ARG A 56 1.52 0.52 5.50
CA ARG A 56 0.92 1.87 5.62
C ARG A 56 1.49 2.75 4.51
N LEU A 57 0.66 3.60 3.92
CA LEU A 57 1.13 4.56 2.93
C LEU A 57 1.58 5.84 3.65
N LEU A 58 2.84 6.25 3.48
CA LEU A 58 3.38 7.46 4.10
C LEU A 58 3.20 8.69 3.20
N ASN A 59 3.26 8.50 1.86
CA ASN A 59 2.98 9.58 0.90
C ASN A 59 1.51 9.54 0.44
N THR A 60 0.70 10.37 1.08
CA THR A 60 -0.68 10.66 0.69
C THR A 60 -0.78 11.94 -0.12
N GLU A 61 -0.31 11.97 -1.37
CA GLU A 61 -0.94 12.79 -2.43
C GLU A 61 -0.88 11.96 -3.75
N PRO A 62 -1.87 12.06 -4.65
CA PRO A 62 -2.47 13.29 -5.13
C PRO A 62 -3.64 13.69 -4.25
N ARG A 63 -3.73 14.95 -3.86
CA ARG A 63 -4.98 15.56 -3.41
C ARG A 63 -5.95 15.56 -4.61
N PRO A 64 -7.08 14.83 -4.60
CA PRO A 64 -8.26 15.31 -5.28
C PRO A 64 -8.95 16.27 -4.31
N GLU A 65 -8.89 17.54 -4.65
CA GLU A 65 -9.85 18.61 -4.35
C GLU A 65 -10.84 18.36 -3.19
N LEU A 66 -10.69 19.17 -2.14
CA LEU A 66 -11.80 19.79 -1.41
C LEU A 66 -13.01 18.88 -1.10
N LEU A 67 -12.96 18.20 0.04
CA LEU A 67 -14.20 17.97 0.81
C LEU A 67 -14.57 19.30 1.49
N GLU A 68 -15.04 20.27 0.69
CA GLU A 68 -15.90 21.33 1.21
C GLU A 68 -17.21 20.67 1.57
N ILE A 69 -17.35 20.28 2.84
CA ILE A 69 -18.68 20.01 3.38
C ILE A 69 -19.29 21.39 3.68
N PRO A 70 -20.32 21.84 2.94
CA PRO A 70 -21.03 23.04 3.34
C PRO A 70 -21.69 22.74 4.68
N VAL A 71 -21.28 23.49 5.70
CA VAL A 71 -22.02 23.58 6.95
C VAL A 71 -23.29 24.36 6.61
N LEU A 72 -24.44 23.68 6.64
CA LEU A 72 -25.77 24.29 6.71
C LEU A 72 -26.44 23.83 8.01
#